data_AF-A0A7J8X274-F1
#
_entry.id   AF-A0A7J8X274-F1
#
_cell.length_a   1.000
_cell.length_b   1.000
_cell.length_c   1.000
_cell.angle_alpha   90.00
_cell.angle_beta   90.00
_cell.angle_gamma   90.00
#
_symmetry.space_group_name_H-M   'P 1'
#
loop_
_entity.id
_entity.type
_entity.pdbx_description
1 polymer ?
#
loop_
_entity_poly.entity_id
_entity_poly.type
_entity_poly.pdbx_seq_one_letter_code
_entity_poly.pdbx_strand_id
1 'polypeptide(L)'
;MRATDVMIAGKVAVVCGYGDVGKGCASALKQAGARVIVTEIDPICALQALMEGLQVLTLEDVLSTADIFVTTTGNKDIIMVDHMKKMKNNAIVCNIGHFDNEIDMLGLENYPGVKRITIKPQTDRWVFPDTKTGIIVLAEGRLMNLGCATGHPSFVMSCSFTNQVIAQLELWTEKSTGKYEKKVYVLPKHLDEKVAALHLVKLGAKLTKLTKDQADYISVPIEGPYKPPHYRSSRVYVIDTQKNPKAPSLYKVLQPVDIIKKTGLAYLHTSHCLASGDIMISCLGDKDGNAEGSRFLLLDSEFNIKGR
;
A
#
# COMPACT_ATOMS: atom_id res chain seq x y z
N MET A 1 12.20 -7.05 18.05
CA MET A 1 11.96 -7.41 19.46
C MET A 1 12.39 -8.84 19.71
N ARG A 2 11.58 -9.90 19.50
CA ARG A 2 11.99 -11.29 19.82
C ARG A 2 13.37 -11.73 19.33
N ALA A 3 13.77 -11.34 18.11
CA ALA A 3 15.07 -11.74 17.55
C ALA A 3 16.28 -11.08 18.24
N THR A 4 16.18 -9.82 18.65
CA THR A 4 17.35 -9.00 19.00
C THR A 4 17.23 -8.28 20.33
N ASP A 5 16.02 -8.21 20.89
CA ASP A 5 15.66 -7.45 22.09
C ASP A 5 16.09 -5.96 22.04
N VAL A 6 16.38 -5.45 20.84
CA VAL A 6 16.85 -4.08 20.63
C VAL A 6 15.75 -3.08 20.97
N MET A 7 16.12 -2.00 21.65
CA MET A 7 15.27 -0.83 21.82
C MET A 7 15.12 -0.10 20.47
N ILE A 8 13.89 -0.04 19.96
CA ILE A 8 13.56 0.64 18.69
C ILE A 8 13.52 2.16 18.87
N ALA A 9 13.03 2.65 20.01
CA ALA A 9 12.97 4.07 20.29
C ALA A 9 14.35 4.74 20.21
N GLY A 10 14.41 5.90 19.55
CA GLY A 10 15.65 6.66 19.32
C GLY A 10 16.57 6.08 18.25
N LYS A 11 16.23 4.95 17.63
CA LYS A 11 16.98 4.38 16.49
C LYS A 11 16.56 5.03 15.18
N VAL A 12 17.43 4.94 14.18
CA VAL A 12 17.13 5.26 12.80
C VAL A 12 16.79 3.96 12.07
N ALA A 13 15.60 3.89 11.49
CA ALA A 13 15.14 2.71 10.77
C ALA A 13 14.85 3.05 9.31
N VAL A 14 15.36 2.24 8.39
CA VAL A 14 15.18 2.38 6.94
C VAL A 14 14.18 1.34 6.47
N VAL A 15 13.14 1.78 5.78
CA VAL A 15 12.14 0.93 5.14
C VAL A 15 12.29 1.08 3.63
N CYS A 16 12.74 0.03 2.96
CA CYS A 16 12.88 0.02 1.51
C CYS A 16 11.57 -0.41 0.86
N GLY A 17 10.92 0.51 0.14
CA GLY A 17 9.56 0.36 -0.37
C GLY A 17 8.49 0.94 0.56
N TYR A 18 7.46 1.53 -0.02
CA TYR A 18 6.35 2.19 0.67
C TYR A 18 4.99 1.83 0.08
N GLY A 19 4.86 0.61 -0.44
CA GLY A 19 3.59 -0.07 -0.69
C GLY A 19 2.83 -0.41 0.60
N ASP A 20 1.84 -1.29 0.55
CA ASP A 20 1.00 -1.61 1.73
C ASP A 20 1.82 -2.20 2.90
N VAL A 21 2.76 -3.10 2.59
CA VAL A 21 3.68 -3.67 3.59
C VAL A 21 4.61 -2.58 4.16
N GLY A 22 5.21 -1.76 3.31
CA GLY A 22 6.09 -0.65 3.69
C GLY A 22 5.41 0.38 4.59
N LYS A 23 4.17 0.78 4.27
CA LYS A 23 3.34 1.67 5.10
C LYS A 23 3.12 1.10 6.49
N GLY A 24 2.76 -0.18 6.59
CA GLY A 24 2.60 -0.87 7.86
C GLY A 24 3.89 -0.92 8.68
N CYS A 25 5.01 -1.26 8.04
CA CYS A 25 6.32 -1.33 8.69
C CYS A 25 6.79 0.03 9.21
N ALA A 26 6.69 1.07 8.38
CA ALA A 26 7.06 2.43 8.73
C ALA A 26 6.19 2.97 9.88
N SER A 27 4.87 2.71 9.85
CA SER A 27 3.96 3.08 10.92
C SER A 27 4.34 2.41 12.25
N ALA A 28 4.61 1.11 12.24
CA ALA A 28 5.03 0.37 13.45
C ALA A 28 6.35 0.89 14.04
N LEU A 29 7.34 1.16 13.19
CA LEU A 29 8.65 1.69 13.62
C LEU A 29 8.53 3.12 14.17
N LYS A 30 7.76 3.99 13.50
CA LYS A 30 7.49 5.36 13.95
C LYS A 30 6.75 5.38 15.29
N GLN A 31 5.72 4.54 15.43
CA GLN A 31 4.97 4.41 16.69
C GLN A 31 5.83 3.86 17.84
N ALA A 32 6.82 3.01 17.53
CA ALA A 32 7.81 2.55 18.49
C ALA A 32 8.93 3.57 18.80
N GLY A 33 8.85 4.78 18.26
CA GLY A 33 9.75 5.89 18.54
C GLY A 33 11.04 5.92 17.70
N ALA A 34 11.12 5.18 16.60
CA ALA A 34 12.23 5.29 15.66
C ALA A 34 12.08 6.51 14.74
N ARG A 35 13.20 7.07 14.30
CA ARG A 35 13.24 7.99 13.15
C ARG A 35 13.25 7.14 11.88
N VAL A 36 12.13 7.13 11.17
CA VAL A 36 11.96 6.30 9.97
C VAL A 36 12.35 7.07 8.72
N ILE A 37 13.15 6.41 7.88
CA ILE A 37 13.53 6.86 6.53
C ILE A 37 12.99 5.83 5.53
N VAL A 38 12.46 6.31 4.42
CA VAL A 38 11.91 5.48 3.34
C VAL A 38 12.80 5.59 2.11
N THR A 39 12.98 4.48 1.39
CA THR A 39 13.49 4.50 0.01
C THR A 39 12.37 4.08 -0.93
N GLU A 40 12.21 4.77 -2.06
CA GLU A 40 11.14 4.49 -3.03
C GLU A 40 11.56 4.82 -4.46
N ILE A 41 11.03 4.04 -5.40
CA ILE A 41 11.12 4.27 -6.84
C ILE A 41 9.85 4.94 -7.38
N ASP A 42 8.70 4.72 -6.71
CA ASP A 42 7.42 5.27 -7.14
C ASP A 42 7.21 6.66 -6.50
N PRO A 43 7.08 7.73 -7.31
CA PRO A 43 6.93 9.09 -6.79
C PRO A 43 5.62 9.31 -6.01
N ILE A 44 4.55 8.55 -6.29
CA ILE A 44 3.29 8.62 -5.54
C ILE A 44 3.51 8.06 -4.14
N CYS A 45 4.16 6.89 -4.03
CA CYS A 45 4.47 6.27 -2.75
C CYS A 45 5.48 7.11 -1.94
N ALA A 46 6.49 7.68 -2.60
CA ALA A 46 7.44 8.61 -1.99
C ALA A 46 6.74 9.85 -1.43
N LEU A 47 5.84 10.48 -2.21
CA LEU A 47 5.08 11.64 -1.74
C LEU A 47 4.16 11.28 -0.57
N GLN A 48 3.53 10.11 -0.59
CA GLN A 48 2.74 9.62 0.55
C GLN A 48 3.59 9.49 1.82
N ALA A 49 4.81 8.96 1.72
CA ALA A 49 5.74 8.88 2.86
C ALA A 49 6.09 10.28 3.40
N LEU A 50 6.37 11.23 2.52
CA LEU A 50 6.64 12.63 2.90
C LEU A 50 5.44 13.29 3.58
N MET A 51 4.21 13.05 3.10
CA MET A 51 2.99 13.56 3.73
C MET A 51 2.74 12.98 5.12
N GLU A 52 3.24 11.77 5.40
CA GLU A 52 3.27 11.16 6.72
C GLU A 52 4.44 11.64 7.60
N GLY A 53 5.22 12.63 7.13
CA GLY A 53 6.36 13.19 7.84
C GLY A 53 7.57 12.26 7.89
N LEU A 54 7.69 11.33 6.95
CA LEU A 54 8.84 10.43 6.81
C LEU A 54 9.83 11.00 5.82
N GLN A 55 11.11 10.95 6.14
CA GLN A 55 12.17 11.35 5.21
C GLN A 55 12.28 10.31 4.09
N VAL A 56 12.42 10.76 2.83
CA VAL A 56 12.66 9.89 1.68
C VAL A 56 14.06 10.17 1.14
N LEU A 57 14.90 9.13 1.07
CA LEU A 57 16.29 9.18 0.59
C LEU A 57 16.61 7.92 -0.22
N THR A 58 17.77 7.89 -0.86
CA THR A 58 18.33 6.64 -1.38
C THR A 58 18.88 5.80 -0.22
N LEU A 59 19.14 4.51 -0.49
CA LEU A 59 19.70 3.63 0.53
C LEU A 59 21.14 4.07 0.87
N GLU A 60 21.90 4.50 -0.13
CA GLU A 60 23.29 4.90 -0.05
C GLU A 60 23.52 6.06 0.93
N ASP A 61 22.56 6.99 1.02
CA ASP A 61 22.62 8.16 1.91
C ASP A 61 22.58 7.81 3.40
N VAL A 62 22.13 6.60 3.75
CA VAL A 62 21.78 6.23 5.14
C VAL A 62 22.51 5.01 5.69
N LEU A 63 23.31 4.32 4.87
CA LEU A 63 23.99 3.06 5.23
C LEU A 63 24.78 3.13 6.54
N SER A 64 25.57 4.19 6.73
CA SER A 64 26.47 4.32 7.89
C SER A 64 25.78 4.83 9.16
N THR A 65 24.56 5.35 9.06
CA THR A 65 23.86 6.00 10.18
C THR A 65 22.68 5.19 10.70
N ALA A 66 22.01 4.42 9.83
CA ALA A 66 20.84 3.64 10.20
C ALA A 66 21.17 2.40 11.06
N ASP A 67 20.24 2.07 11.96
CA ASP A 67 20.33 0.95 12.90
C ASP A 67 19.59 -0.29 12.40
N ILE A 68 18.48 -0.10 11.69
CA ILE A 68 17.57 -1.16 11.27
C ILE A 68 17.23 -0.93 9.80
N PHE A 69 17.33 -1.98 8.99
CA PHE A 69 16.97 -1.98 7.57
C PHE A 69 15.92 -3.06 7.33
N VAL A 70 14.78 -2.66 6.76
CA VAL A 70 13.66 -3.55 6.46
C VAL A 70 13.31 -3.44 4.98
N THR A 71 13.44 -4.54 4.22
CA THR A 71 13.03 -4.58 2.81
C THR A 71 11.57 -5.02 2.67
N THR A 72 10.80 -4.29 1.88
CA THR A 72 9.33 -4.45 1.74
C THR A 72 8.86 -4.37 0.29
N THR A 73 9.76 -4.58 -0.67
CA THR A 73 9.55 -4.21 -2.07
C THR A 73 8.91 -5.32 -2.91
N GLY A 74 9.12 -6.59 -2.54
CA GLY A 74 8.79 -7.72 -3.41
C GLY A 74 9.66 -7.78 -4.67
N ASN A 75 10.77 -7.05 -4.70
CA ASN A 75 11.73 -7.00 -5.81
C ASN A 75 13.01 -7.76 -5.43
N LYS A 76 14.14 -7.49 -6.08
CA LYS A 76 15.44 -8.11 -5.81
C LYS A 76 16.54 -7.06 -5.70
N ASP A 77 17.69 -7.47 -5.17
CA ASP A 77 18.94 -6.70 -5.22
C ASP A 77 18.83 -5.32 -4.55
N ILE A 78 18.05 -5.23 -3.46
CA ILE A 78 17.79 -3.97 -2.73
C ILE A 78 18.94 -3.65 -1.78
N ILE A 79 19.34 -4.63 -0.96
CA ILE A 79 20.47 -4.51 -0.03
C ILE A 79 21.56 -5.48 -0.46
N MET A 80 22.51 -4.97 -1.25
CA MET A 80 23.67 -5.72 -1.74
C MET A 80 24.72 -5.93 -0.66
N VAL A 81 25.61 -6.91 -0.82
CA VAL A 81 26.76 -7.10 0.10
C VAL A 81 27.64 -5.85 0.20
N ASP A 82 27.73 -5.08 -0.88
CA ASP A 82 28.43 -3.79 -0.92
C ASP A 82 27.76 -2.68 -0.10
N HIS A 83 26.45 -2.81 0.16
CA HIS A 83 25.73 -1.95 1.10
C HIS A 83 26.00 -2.41 2.53
N MET A 84 25.91 -3.72 2.77
CA MET A 84 26.09 -4.33 4.09
C MET A 84 27.45 -4.04 4.71
N LYS A 85 28.54 -4.05 3.93
CA LYS A 85 29.89 -3.73 4.43
C LYS A 85 30.07 -2.27 4.91
N LYS A 86 29.17 -1.37 4.50
CA LYS A 86 29.17 0.07 4.87
C LYS A 86 28.27 0.36 6.07
N MET A 87 27.54 -0.63 6.56
CA MET A 87 26.67 -0.47 7.72
C MET A 87 27.48 -0.40 9.01
N LYS A 88 26.95 0.30 10.00
CA LYS A 88 27.57 0.36 11.33
C LYS A 88 27.50 -0.98 12.05
N ASN A 89 28.40 -1.16 13.03
CA ASN A 89 28.45 -2.38 13.83
C ASN A 89 27.09 -2.69 14.48
N ASN A 90 26.68 -3.94 14.36
CA ASN A 90 25.42 -4.53 14.79
C ASN A 90 24.14 -3.91 14.18
N ALA A 91 24.24 -3.25 13.02
CA ALA A 91 23.05 -2.89 12.24
C ALA A 91 22.21 -4.14 11.94
N ILE A 92 20.90 -4.03 12.07
CA ILE A 92 19.95 -5.13 11.85
C ILE A 92 19.43 -5.04 10.42
N VAL A 93 19.52 -6.13 9.68
CA VAL A 93 19.04 -6.24 8.29
C VAL A 93 18.02 -7.36 8.21
N CYS A 94 16.82 -7.05 7.73
CA CYS A 94 15.75 -8.04 7.60
C CYS A 94 14.84 -7.79 6.40
N ASN A 95 14.19 -8.86 5.96
CA ASN A 95 13.24 -8.85 4.85
C ASN A 95 11.85 -9.25 5.35
N ILE A 96 10.82 -8.54 4.91
CA ILE A 96 9.41 -8.89 5.15
C ILE A 96 8.60 -8.89 3.84
N GLY A 97 9.23 -8.64 2.70
CA GLY A 97 8.60 -8.65 1.39
C GLY A 97 8.53 -10.06 0.80
N HIS A 98 9.47 -10.42 -0.07
CA HIS A 98 9.42 -11.72 -0.76
C HIS A 98 10.77 -12.46 -0.76
N PHE A 99 10.69 -13.80 -0.77
CA PHE A 99 11.83 -14.72 -0.86
C PHE A 99 13.02 -14.35 0.04
N ASP A 100 14.24 -14.49 -0.47
CA ASP A 100 15.54 -14.28 0.17
C ASP A 100 16.48 -13.41 -0.68
N ASN A 101 15.96 -12.73 -1.71
CA ASN A 101 16.76 -12.02 -2.70
C ASN A 101 16.54 -10.49 -2.73
N GLU A 102 15.70 -9.93 -1.84
CA GLU A 102 15.73 -8.49 -1.57
C GLU A 102 17.05 -8.10 -0.88
N ILE A 103 17.59 -9.00 -0.07
CA ILE A 103 18.92 -8.91 0.53
C ILE A 103 19.82 -9.86 -0.23
N ASP A 104 21.03 -9.42 -0.58
CA ASP A 104 22.03 -10.24 -1.26
C ASP A 104 22.67 -11.26 -0.29
N MET A 105 21.88 -12.26 0.11
CA MET A 105 22.33 -13.33 1.01
C MET A 105 23.41 -14.19 0.35
N LEU A 106 23.31 -14.43 -0.96
CA LEU A 106 24.30 -15.20 -1.71
C LEU A 106 25.66 -14.47 -1.74
N GLY A 107 25.66 -13.17 -2.00
CA GLY A 107 26.87 -12.36 -1.96
C GLY A 107 27.45 -12.27 -0.55
N LEU A 108 26.59 -12.21 0.48
CA LEU A 108 27.03 -12.25 1.88
C LEU A 108 27.67 -13.59 2.26
N GLU A 109 27.05 -14.72 1.90
CA GLU A 109 27.53 -16.07 2.19
C GLU A 109 28.88 -16.37 1.54
N ASN A 110 29.07 -15.88 0.31
CA ASN A 110 30.30 -16.08 -0.46
C ASN A 110 31.36 -15.00 -0.22
N TYR A 111 31.10 -14.03 0.67
CA TYR A 111 32.03 -12.94 0.90
C TYR A 111 33.35 -13.44 1.50
N PRO A 112 34.52 -13.18 0.87
CA PRO A 112 35.79 -13.73 1.33
C PRO A 112 36.10 -13.38 2.79
N GLY A 113 36.29 -14.41 3.62
CA GLY A 113 36.67 -14.26 5.02
C GLY A 113 35.55 -13.80 5.97
N VAL A 114 34.30 -13.67 5.50
CA VAL A 114 33.15 -13.38 6.37
C VAL A 114 32.95 -14.50 7.39
N LYS A 115 32.51 -14.15 8.59
CA LYS A 115 32.18 -15.14 9.63
C LYS A 115 30.73 -14.99 10.07
N ARG A 116 29.94 -16.05 9.86
CA ARG A 116 28.60 -16.20 10.43
C ARG A 116 28.71 -16.71 11.87
N ILE A 117 28.06 -16.01 12.80
CA ILE A 117 27.95 -16.38 14.20
C ILE A 117 26.46 -16.43 14.52
N THR A 118 25.89 -17.63 14.62
CA THR A 118 24.49 -17.81 15.02
C THR A 118 24.34 -17.47 16.50
N ILE A 119 23.58 -16.42 16.80
CA ILE A 119 23.29 -15.99 18.17
C ILE A 119 22.21 -16.90 18.77
N LYS A 120 21.17 -17.15 17.98
CA LYS A 120 20.07 -18.08 18.24
C LYS A 120 19.37 -18.39 16.90
N PRO A 121 18.45 -19.37 16.84
CA PRO A 121 17.74 -19.68 15.59
C PRO A 121 17.17 -18.41 14.94
N GLN A 122 17.45 -18.24 13.65
CA GLN A 122 17.03 -17.11 12.80
C GLN A 122 17.60 -15.74 13.21
N THR A 123 18.65 -15.69 14.03
CA THR A 123 19.38 -14.47 14.36
C THR A 123 20.88 -14.72 14.22
N ASP A 124 21.44 -14.23 13.12
CA ASP A 124 22.83 -14.48 12.74
C ASP A 124 23.61 -13.18 12.68
N ARG A 125 24.77 -13.14 13.32
CA ARG A 125 25.71 -12.04 13.20
C ARG A 125 26.76 -12.38 12.14
N TRP A 126 26.87 -11.55 11.12
CA TRP A 126 27.84 -11.69 10.04
C TRP A 126 28.96 -10.67 10.21
N VAL A 127 30.19 -11.14 10.42
CA VAL A 127 31.36 -10.31 10.70
C VAL A 127 32.21 -10.17 9.45
N PHE A 128 32.39 -8.94 8.99
CA PHE A 128 33.25 -8.62 7.84
C PHE A 128 34.71 -8.54 8.28
N PRO A 129 35.65 -9.16 7.56
CA PRO A 129 37.07 -9.16 7.92
C PRO A 129 37.69 -7.75 7.83
N ASP A 130 37.27 -6.96 6.83
CA ASP A 130 37.83 -5.65 6.52
C ASP A 130 37.65 -4.63 7.64
N THR A 131 36.45 -4.60 8.23
CA THR A 131 36.09 -3.62 9.27
C THR A 131 36.17 -4.20 10.68
N LYS A 132 36.23 -5.53 10.81
CA LYS A 132 36.06 -6.27 12.07
C LYS A 132 34.73 -5.97 12.80
N THR A 133 33.78 -5.35 12.10
CA THR A 133 32.42 -5.13 12.56
C THR A 133 31.49 -6.14 11.91
N GLY A 134 30.27 -6.27 12.44
CA GLY A 134 29.31 -7.18 11.85
C GLY A 134 27.89 -6.63 11.83
N ILE A 135 27.06 -7.20 10.98
CA ILE A 135 25.62 -6.92 10.90
C ILE A 135 24.84 -8.09 11.50
N ILE A 136 23.59 -7.86 11.88
CA ILE A 136 22.67 -8.89 12.35
C ILE A 136 21.64 -9.13 11.24
N VAL A 137 21.66 -10.31 10.65
CA VAL A 137 20.69 -10.73 9.64
C VAL A 137 19.62 -11.59 10.32
N LEU A 138 18.36 -11.27 10.05
CA LEU A 138 17.22 -12.00 10.59
C LEU A 138 16.68 -13.01 9.57
N ALA A 139 16.36 -14.21 10.06
CA ALA A 139 15.73 -15.29 9.29
C ALA A 139 16.42 -15.58 7.95
N GLU A 140 17.74 -15.46 7.88
CA GLU A 140 18.54 -15.72 6.67
C GLU A 140 18.04 -14.92 5.44
N GLY A 141 17.56 -13.69 5.66
CA GLY A 141 17.01 -12.84 4.59
C GLY A 141 15.61 -13.24 4.11
N ARG A 142 14.98 -14.24 4.72
CA ARG A 142 13.57 -14.61 4.50
C ARG A 142 12.61 -13.79 5.38
N LEU A 143 11.31 -14.05 5.22
CA LEU A 143 10.22 -13.35 5.92
C LEU A 143 10.40 -13.32 7.45
N MET A 144 10.90 -12.20 7.96
CA MET A 144 11.33 -12.04 9.35
C MET A 144 10.18 -12.12 10.36
N ASN A 145 8.97 -11.69 9.99
CA ASN A 145 7.81 -11.70 10.88
C ASN A 145 7.30 -13.11 11.16
N LEU A 146 7.37 -14.01 10.17
CA LEU A 146 7.09 -15.44 10.36
C LEU A 146 8.30 -16.16 10.96
N GLY A 147 9.51 -15.92 10.45
CA GLY A 147 10.71 -16.66 10.86
C GLY A 147 11.22 -16.35 12.26
N CYS A 148 11.04 -15.10 12.73
CA CYS A 148 11.50 -14.64 14.05
C CYS A 148 10.35 -14.41 15.05
N ALA A 149 9.09 -14.57 14.63
CA ALA A 149 7.93 -14.42 15.49
C ALA A 149 6.81 -15.39 15.10
N THR A 150 5.59 -14.90 14.88
CA THR A 150 4.41 -15.74 14.59
C THR A 150 3.56 -15.15 13.46
N GLY A 151 4.12 -14.28 12.63
CA GLY A 151 3.40 -13.60 11.55
C GLY A 151 2.31 -12.66 12.06
N HIS A 152 1.28 -12.46 11.23
CA HIS A 152 0.15 -11.60 11.55
C HIS A 152 -0.79 -12.23 12.60
N PRO A 153 -1.44 -11.41 13.46
CA PRO A 153 -2.36 -11.92 14.46
C PRO A 153 -3.64 -12.49 13.84
N SER A 154 -4.32 -13.37 14.57
CA SER A 154 -5.47 -14.13 14.08
C SER A 154 -6.61 -13.27 13.52
N PHE A 155 -6.87 -12.09 14.08
CA PHE A 155 -7.98 -11.23 13.66
C PHE A 155 -7.81 -10.72 12.22
N VAL A 156 -6.62 -10.24 11.85
CA VAL A 156 -6.37 -9.79 10.46
C VAL A 156 -6.28 -10.99 9.52
N MET A 157 -5.73 -12.12 9.97
CA MET A 157 -5.73 -13.35 9.18
C MET A 157 -7.14 -13.90 8.93
N SER A 158 -8.08 -13.68 9.85
CA SER A 158 -9.50 -14.01 9.65
C SER A 158 -10.09 -13.24 8.46
N CYS A 159 -9.70 -11.97 8.25
CA CYS A 159 -10.14 -11.20 7.08
C CYS A 159 -9.63 -11.84 5.77
N SER A 160 -8.35 -12.19 5.72
CA SER A 160 -7.74 -12.84 4.55
C SER A 160 -8.28 -14.25 4.31
N PHE A 161 -8.42 -15.07 5.36
CA PHE A 161 -8.88 -16.45 5.23
C PHE A 161 -10.38 -16.56 4.96
N THR A 162 -11.20 -15.59 5.39
CA THR A 162 -12.61 -15.53 4.95
C THR A 162 -12.70 -15.32 3.44
N ASN A 163 -11.87 -14.43 2.86
CA ASN A 163 -11.78 -14.27 1.41
C ASN A 163 -11.33 -15.56 0.71
N GLN A 164 -10.33 -16.27 1.26
CA GLN A 164 -9.89 -17.56 0.71
C GLN A 164 -11.01 -18.61 0.72
N VAL A 165 -11.76 -18.73 1.83
CA VAL A 165 -12.89 -19.65 1.92
C VAL A 165 -13.98 -19.30 0.89
N ILE A 166 -14.32 -18.01 0.76
CA ILE A 166 -15.29 -17.55 -0.24
C ILE A 166 -14.82 -17.89 -1.67
N ALA A 167 -13.55 -17.64 -1.99
CA ALA A 167 -12.98 -17.98 -3.28
C ALA A 167 -13.02 -19.50 -3.57
N GLN A 168 -12.72 -20.34 -2.58
CA GLN A 168 -12.81 -21.79 -2.71
C GLN A 168 -14.26 -22.25 -2.91
N LEU A 169 -15.22 -21.69 -2.17
CA LEU A 169 -16.64 -22.02 -2.34
C LEU A 169 -17.15 -21.64 -3.74
N GLU A 170 -16.78 -20.45 -4.21
CA GLU A 170 -17.12 -19.96 -5.56
C GLU A 170 -16.58 -20.89 -6.65
N LEU A 171 -15.26 -21.18 -6.62
CA LEU A 171 -14.62 -22.06 -7.60
C LEU A 171 -15.21 -23.47 -7.57
N TRP A 172 -15.47 -24.02 -6.38
CA TRP A 172 -16.02 -25.36 -6.24
C TRP A 172 -17.47 -25.47 -6.72
N THR A 173 -18.28 -24.44 -6.46
CA THR A 173 -19.68 -24.38 -6.89
C THR A 173 -19.78 -24.23 -8.42
N GLU A 174 -18.87 -23.47 -9.01
CA GLU A 174 -18.86 -23.13 -10.44
C GLU A 174 -18.03 -24.10 -11.30
N LYS A 175 -17.51 -25.19 -10.71
CA LYS A 175 -16.57 -26.12 -11.36
C LYS A 175 -17.09 -26.75 -12.66
N SER A 176 -18.41 -26.81 -12.86
CA SER A 176 -19.05 -27.42 -14.03
C SER A 176 -19.83 -26.43 -14.89
N THR A 177 -19.84 -25.14 -14.53
CA THR A 177 -20.68 -24.14 -15.22
C THR A 177 -19.97 -23.45 -16.38
N GLY A 178 -18.63 -23.57 -16.45
CA GLY A 178 -17.81 -22.87 -17.45
C GLY A 178 -17.67 -21.36 -17.17
N LYS A 179 -18.07 -20.88 -15.99
CA LYS A 179 -18.00 -19.47 -15.60
C LYS A 179 -16.57 -18.90 -15.61
N TYR A 180 -15.59 -19.70 -15.22
CA TYR A 180 -14.20 -19.28 -15.08
C TYR A 180 -13.29 -19.93 -16.12
N GLU A 181 -12.68 -19.10 -16.98
CA GLU A 181 -11.57 -19.51 -17.84
C GLU A 181 -10.24 -19.59 -17.07
N LYS A 182 -9.15 -20.02 -17.72
CA LYS A 182 -7.78 -20.01 -17.17
C LYS A 182 -7.19 -18.59 -17.13
N LYS A 183 -7.82 -17.70 -16.36
CA LYS A 183 -7.45 -16.30 -16.15
C LYS A 183 -7.42 -15.99 -14.65
N VAL A 184 -6.87 -14.83 -14.29
CA VAL A 184 -6.90 -14.33 -12.91
C VAL A 184 -8.19 -13.53 -12.70
N TYR A 185 -8.90 -13.81 -11.62
CA TYR A 185 -10.13 -13.12 -11.23
C TYR A 185 -10.01 -12.58 -9.81
N VAL A 186 -10.80 -11.56 -9.51
CA VAL A 186 -10.96 -11.00 -8.16
C VAL A 186 -12.38 -11.26 -7.67
N LEU A 187 -12.55 -11.40 -6.35
CA LEU A 187 -13.88 -11.55 -5.76
C LEU A 187 -14.73 -10.29 -6.01
N PRO A 188 -16.04 -10.44 -6.26
CA PRO A 188 -16.93 -9.30 -6.44
C PRO A 188 -17.05 -8.49 -5.15
N LYS A 189 -17.21 -7.18 -5.31
CA LYS A 189 -17.13 -6.20 -4.22
C LYS A 189 -18.12 -6.41 -3.06
N HIS A 190 -19.30 -6.96 -3.33
CA HIS A 190 -20.27 -7.26 -2.26
C HIS A 190 -19.73 -8.33 -1.29
N LEU A 191 -18.86 -9.24 -1.75
CA LEU A 191 -18.23 -10.24 -0.89
C LEU A 191 -17.11 -9.63 -0.06
N ASP A 192 -16.35 -8.69 -0.61
CA ASP A 192 -15.34 -7.93 0.14
C ASP A 192 -15.98 -7.11 1.28
N GLU A 193 -17.08 -6.41 0.98
CA GLU A 193 -17.88 -5.70 1.99
C GLU A 193 -18.49 -6.65 3.02
N LYS A 194 -18.93 -7.84 2.60
CA LYS A 194 -19.42 -8.88 3.52
C LYS A 194 -18.32 -9.35 4.47
N VAL A 195 -17.10 -9.56 3.98
CA VAL A 195 -15.96 -9.93 4.83
C VAL A 195 -15.74 -8.84 5.89
N ALA A 196 -15.69 -7.56 5.50
CA ALA A 196 -15.56 -6.47 6.46
C ALA A 196 -16.72 -6.45 7.49
N ALA A 197 -17.97 -6.57 7.03
CA ALA A 197 -19.16 -6.58 7.88
C ALA A 197 -19.12 -7.66 8.97
N LEU A 198 -18.66 -8.87 8.63
CA LEU A 198 -18.55 -10.00 9.57
C LEU A 198 -17.61 -9.71 10.76
N HIS A 199 -16.62 -8.85 10.58
CA HIS A 199 -15.61 -8.57 11.61
C HIS A 199 -15.97 -7.39 12.52
N LEU A 200 -16.89 -6.51 12.10
CA LEU A 200 -17.22 -5.26 12.80
C LEU A 200 -17.85 -5.49 14.17
N VAL A 201 -18.69 -6.52 14.31
CA VAL A 201 -19.33 -6.89 15.58
C VAL A 201 -18.30 -7.20 16.66
N LYS A 202 -17.21 -7.90 16.31
CA LYS A 202 -16.16 -8.27 17.26
C LYS A 202 -15.38 -7.06 17.79
N LEU A 203 -15.36 -5.96 17.04
CA LEU A 203 -14.73 -4.69 17.40
C LEU A 203 -15.71 -3.69 18.04
N GLY A 204 -16.99 -4.06 18.21
CA GLY A 204 -18.02 -3.19 18.77
C GLY A 204 -18.45 -2.05 17.84
N ALA A 205 -18.07 -2.10 16.56
CA ALA A 205 -18.43 -1.09 15.59
C ALA A 205 -19.92 -1.22 15.21
N LYS A 206 -20.66 -0.11 15.28
CA LYS A 206 -22.06 -0.01 14.86
C LYS A 206 -22.14 0.79 13.56
N LEU A 207 -22.66 0.17 12.50
CA LEU A 207 -22.73 0.83 11.20
C LEU A 207 -23.95 1.73 11.12
N THR A 208 -23.76 2.91 10.52
CA THR A 208 -24.87 3.79 10.13
C THR A 208 -25.59 3.15 8.94
N LYS A 209 -26.92 3.09 9.00
CA LYS A 209 -27.74 2.61 7.89
C LYS A 209 -28.22 3.79 7.05
N LEU A 210 -27.98 3.76 5.75
CA LEU A 210 -28.48 4.77 4.83
C LEU A 210 -30.01 4.75 4.82
N THR A 211 -30.63 5.92 4.85
CA THR A 211 -32.03 6.06 4.41
C THR A 211 -32.09 5.85 2.90
N LYS A 212 -33.29 5.57 2.36
CA LYS A 212 -33.49 5.44 0.91
C LYS A 212 -33.04 6.70 0.17
N ASP A 213 -33.42 7.87 0.68
CA ASP A 213 -33.04 9.18 0.13
C ASP A 213 -31.51 9.40 0.10
N GLN A 214 -30.80 9.06 1.19
CA GLN A 214 -29.33 9.14 1.23
C GLN A 214 -28.67 8.19 0.22
N ALA A 215 -29.18 6.97 0.09
CA ALA A 215 -28.63 5.98 -0.84
C ALA A 215 -28.82 6.44 -2.30
N ASP A 216 -30.01 6.96 -2.62
CA ASP A 216 -30.33 7.49 -3.95
C ASP A 216 -29.46 8.73 -4.28
N TYR A 217 -29.25 9.61 -3.30
CA TYR A 217 -28.40 10.80 -3.42
C TYR A 217 -26.95 10.47 -3.81
N ILE A 218 -26.36 9.43 -3.21
CA ILE A 218 -25.01 8.96 -3.61
C ILE A 218 -25.05 7.84 -4.64
N SER A 219 -26.21 7.52 -5.21
CA SER A 219 -26.40 6.50 -6.26
C SER A 219 -25.85 5.12 -5.88
N VAL A 220 -26.19 4.62 -4.69
CA VAL A 220 -25.85 3.25 -4.24
C VAL A 220 -27.08 2.54 -3.67
N PRO A 221 -27.17 1.20 -3.74
CA PRO A 221 -28.18 0.45 -3.00
C PRO A 221 -27.98 0.61 -1.49
N ILE A 222 -29.07 0.52 -0.71
CA ILE A 222 -29.00 0.58 0.77
C ILE A 222 -28.08 -0.51 1.34
N GLU A 223 -28.04 -1.68 0.70
CA GLU A 223 -27.23 -2.83 1.13
C GLU A 223 -25.88 -2.93 0.38
N GLY A 224 -25.52 -1.90 -0.39
CA GLY A 224 -24.30 -1.86 -1.20
C GLY A 224 -24.38 -2.64 -2.52
N PRO A 225 -23.26 -2.77 -3.27
CA PRO A 225 -21.93 -2.23 -2.98
C PRO A 225 -21.86 -0.71 -2.85
N TYR A 226 -21.15 -0.20 -1.86
CA TYR A 226 -21.15 1.25 -1.52
C TYR A 226 -20.17 2.10 -2.31
N LYS A 227 -19.35 1.48 -3.18
CA LYS A 227 -18.32 2.13 -4.00
C LYS A 227 -18.19 1.40 -5.34
N PRO A 228 -17.84 2.09 -6.44
CA PRO A 228 -17.64 1.47 -7.75
C PRO A 228 -16.39 0.55 -7.79
N PRO A 229 -16.28 -0.34 -8.79
CA PRO A 229 -15.15 -1.29 -8.92
C PRO A 229 -13.77 -0.64 -9.01
N HIS A 230 -13.68 0.57 -9.60
CA HIS A 230 -12.43 1.31 -9.76
C HIS A 230 -12.16 2.32 -8.63
N TYR A 231 -12.85 2.21 -7.49
CA TYR A 231 -12.79 3.25 -6.46
C TYR A 231 -11.43 3.32 -5.74
N ARG A 232 -10.55 4.17 -6.26
CA ARG A 232 -10.05 5.35 -5.53
C ARG A 232 -10.86 6.54 -6.07
N SER A 233 -11.75 7.13 -5.26
CA SER A 233 -12.85 8.03 -5.67
C SER A 233 -12.68 8.86 -6.96
N SER A 234 -13.61 8.72 -7.93
CA SER A 234 -13.64 9.51 -9.19
C SER A 234 -14.98 10.18 -9.51
N ARG A 235 -15.89 10.31 -8.54
CA ARG A 235 -17.14 11.08 -8.70
C ARG A 235 -16.85 12.56 -8.57
N VAL A 236 -17.42 13.38 -9.45
CA VAL A 236 -17.41 14.85 -9.27
C VAL A 236 -18.76 15.27 -8.72
N TYR A 237 -18.75 15.77 -7.49
CA TYR A 237 -19.92 16.37 -6.86
C TYR A 237 -19.87 17.87 -7.07
N VAL A 238 -20.88 18.41 -7.74
CA VAL A 238 -21.07 19.84 -7.90
C VAL A 238 -22.09 20.28 -6.87
N ILE A 239 -21.69 21.21 -6.01
CA ILE A 239 -22.46 21.65 -4.87
C ILE A 239 -22.83 23.12 -5.07
N ASP A 240 -24.12 23.43 -5.01
CA ASP A 240 -24.63 24.80 -5.00
C ASP A 240 -24.51 25.36 -3.57
N THR A 241 -23.65 26.37 -3.44
CA THR A 241 -23.46 27.13 -2.20
C THR A 241 -24.11 28.51 -2.26
N GLN A 242 -24.65 28.93 -3.41
CA GLN A 242 -25.18 30.27 -3.62
C GLN A 242 -26.52 30.46 -2.90
N LYS A 243 -27.38 29.43 -2.90
CA LYS A 243 -28.70 29.51 -2.25
C LYS A 243 -28.63 29.57 -0.73
N ASN A 244 -27.81 28.73 -0.13
CA ASN A 244 -27.58 28.73 1.30
C ASN A 244 -26.16 28.21 1.60
N PRO A 245 -25.20 29.11 1.83
CA PRO A 245 -23.81 28.71 2.14
C PRO A 245 -23.68 27.83 3.38
N LYS A 246 -24.64 27.90 4.33
CA LYS A 246 -24.67 27.09 5.54
C LYS A 246 -25.38 25.75 5.37
N ALA A 247 -26.12 25.56 4.28
CA ALA A 247 -26.79 24.32 3.92
C ALA A 247 -26.66 24.09 2.40
N PRO A 248 -25.44 23.78 1.92
CA PRO A 248 -25.21 23.54 0.51
C PRO A 248 -26.07 22.40 -0.02
N SER A 249 -26.59 22.56 -1.24
CA SER A 249 -27.39 21.53 -1.91
C SER A 249 -26.62 20.94 -3.08
N LEU A 250 -26.83 19.65 -3.35
CA LEU A 250 -26.29 19.04 -4.56
C LEU A 250 -26.91 19.68 -5.80
N TYR A 251 -26.05 20.23 -6.65
CA TYR A 251 -26.47 20.72 -7.96
C TYR A 251 -26.44 19.59 -8.98
N LYS A 252 -25.33 18.84 -9.02
CA LYS A 252 -25.09 17.81 -10.03
C LYS A 252 -24.07 16.80 -9.56
N VAL A 253 -24.21 15.55 -10.00
CA VAL A 253 -23.16 14.53 -9.86
C VAL A 253 -22.76 14.09 -11.26
N LEU A 254 -21.48 14.22 -11.57
CA LEU A 254 -20.93 13.55 -12.75
C LEU A 254 -20.53 12.13 -12.36
N GLN A 255 -21.22 11.15 -12.95
CA GLN A 255 -20.91 9.76 -12.69
C GLN A 255 -19.64 9.36 -13.47
N PRO A 256 -18.77 8.52 -12.88
CA PRO A 256 -17.57 8.04 -13.56
C PRO A 256 -17.91 7.33 -14.88
N VAL A 257 -19.04 6.63 -14.93
CA VAL A 257 -19.50 5.93 -16.13
C VAL A 257 -19.78 6.88 -17.29
N ASP A 258 -20.33 8.07 -17.02
CA ASP A 258 -20.64 9.06 -18.06
C ASP A 258 -19.36 9.70 -18.60
N ILE A 259 -18.40 9.96 -17.69
CA ILE A 259 -17.06 10.46 -18.05
C ILE A 259 -16.33 9.44 -18.91
N ILE A 260 -16.28 8.18 -18.47
CA ILE A 260 -15.67 7.07 -19.22
C ILE A 260 -16.33 6.91 -20.58
N LYS A 261 -17.67 6.89 -20.64
CA LYS A 261 -18.40 6.69 -21.90
C LYS A 261 -18.16 7.84 -22.88
N LYS A 262 -18.07 9.08 -22.40
CA LYS A 262 -17.93 10.26 -23.25
C LYS A 262 -16.49 10.59 -23.63
N THR A 263 -15.51 10.25 -22.80
CA THR A 263 -14.12 10.70 -22.98
C THR A 263 -13.10 9.57 -22.98
N GLY A 264 -13.50 8.36 -22.58
CA GLY A 264 -12.59 7.24 -22.31
C GLY A 264 -11.75 7.41 -21.04
N LEU A 265 -11.82 8.55 -20.35
CA LEU A 265 -11.00 8.88 -19.19
C LEU A 265 -11.56 8.28 -17.90
N ALA A 266 -10.65 7.89 -17.00
CA ALA A 266 -10.96 7.41 -15.66
C ALA A 266 -9.95 7.98 -14.64
N TYR A 267 -10.15 7.67 -13.36
CA TYR A 267 -9.25 8.06 -12.27
C TYR A 267 -9.01 9.57 -12.19
N LEU A 268 -10.11 10.33 -12.04
CA LEU A 268 -10.04 11.77 -11.80
C LEU A 268 -9.18 12.07 -10.57
N HIS A 269 -8.36 13.12 -10.65
CA HIS A 269 -7.36 13.42 -9.64
C HIS A 269 -7.49 14.84 -9.11
N THR A 270 -7.07 15.85 -9.88
CA THR A 270 -7.05 17.25 -9.44
C THR A 270 -7.92 18.11 -10.34
N SER A 271 -8.80 18.94 -9.77
CA SER A 271 -9.55 19.95 -10.51
C SER A 271 -8.92 21.33 -10.38
N HIS A 272 -8.97 22.12 -11.46
CA HIS A 272 -8.57 23.52 -11.52
C HIS A 272 -9.56 24.32 -12.37
N CYS A 273 -9.85 25.54 -11.94
CA CYS A 273 -10.61 26.49 -12.76
C CYS A 273 -9.67 27.12 -13.79
N LEU A 274 -10.12 27.22 -15.04
CA LEU A 274 -9.40 27.91 -16.11
C LEU A 274 -9.89 29.35 -16.24
N ALA A 275 -9.04 30.22 -16.78
CA ALA A 275 -9.42 31.61 -17.06
C ALA A 275 -10.59 31.74 -18.04
N SER A 276 -10.86 30.69 -18.83
CA SER A 276 -12.03 30.61 -19.72
C SER A 276 -13.36 30.42 -19.00
N GLY A 277 -13.35 30.13 -17.69
CA GLY A 277 -14.55 29.73 -16.94
C GLY A 277 -14.84 28.22 -17.00
N ASP A 278 -14.09 27.46 -17.81
CA ASP A 278 -14.13 26.00 -17.82
C ASP A 278 -13.39 25.44 -16.58
N ILE A 279 -13.70 24.20 -16.22
CA ILE A 279 -13.00 23.45 -15.18
C ILE A 279 -12.21 22.33 -15.83
N MET A 280 -10.92 22.31 -15.57
CA MET A 280 -10.03 21.23 -15.99
C MET A 280 -9.84 20.25 -14.85
N ILE A 281 -9.98 18.96 -15.13
CA ILE A 281 -9.73 17.88 -14.17
C ILE A 281 -8.66 16.96 -14.75
N SER A 282 -7.53 16.79 -14.05
CA SER A 282 -6.52 15.80 -14.44
C SER A 282 -7.03 14.38 -14.18
N CYS A 283 -6.72 13.47 -15.10
CA CYS A 283 -7.11 12.07 -15.05
C CYS A 283 -5.85 11.20 -15.09
N LEU A 284 -5.77 10.18 -14.23
CA LEU A 284 -4.60 9.29 -14.14
C LEU A 284 -4.64 8.11 -15.14
N GLY A 285 -5.74 7.91 -15.88
CA GLY A 285 -5.79 6.86 -16.91
C GLY A 285 -7.09 6.81 -17.72
N ASP A 286 -7.28 5.73 -18.48
CA ASP A 286 -8.57 5.37 -19.12
C ASP A 286 -9.33 4.29 -18.34
N LYS A 287 -10.50 3.94 -18.87
CA LYS A 287 -11.31 2.78 -18.47
C LYS A 287 -10.54 1.47 -18.30
N ASP A 288 -9.43 1.28 -19.03
CA ASP A 288 -8.65 0.05 -19.01
C ASP A 288 -7.45 0.13 -18.05
N GLY A 289 -7.25 1.28 -17.39
CA GLY A 289 -6.13 1.48 -16.47
C GLY A 289 -4.85 2.00 -17.13
N ASN A 290 -4.86 2.34 -18.41
CA ASN A 290 -3.65 2.81 -19.10
C ASN A 290 -3.44 4.31 -18.88
N ALA A 291 -2.20 4.70 -18.57
CA ALA A 291 -1.82 6.07 -18.24
C ALA A 291 -1.11 6.82 -19.39
N GLU A 292 -1.24 6.37 -20.65
CA GLU A 292 -0.54 7.02 -21.78
C GLU A 292 -1.09 8.41 -22.10
N GLY A 293 -0.23 9.43 -21.99
CA GLY A 293 -0.49 10.83 -22.32
C GLY A 293 -1.10 11.67 -21.20
N SER A 294 -0.94 13.00 -21.26
CA SER A 294 -1.65 13.93 -20.37
C SER A 294 -3.16 13.87 -20.68
N ARG A 295 -3.97 13.47 -19.70
CA ARG A 295 -5.40 13.27 -19.88
C ARG A 295 -6.15 14.27 -19.01
N PHE A 296 -6.73 15.29 -19.64
CA PHE A 296 -7.55 16.27 -18.95
C PHE A 296 -9.00 16.03 -19.32
N LEU A 297 -9.89 16.13 -18.36
CA LEU A 297 -11.32 16.24 -18.55
C LEU A 297 -11.66 17.73 -18.48
N LEU A 298 -12.30 18.26 -19.51
CA LEU A 298 -12.83 19.62 -19.50
C LEU A 298 -14.32 19.59 -19.18
N LEU A 299 -14.72 20.37 -18.18
CA LEU A 299 -16.10 20.70 -17.89
C LEU A 299 -16.36 22.16 -18.28
N ASP A 300 -17.51 22.44 -18.87
CA ASP A 300 -17.95 23.82 -19.09
C ASP A 300 -18.41 24.49 -17.77
N SER A 301 -18.79 25.76 -17.85
CA SER A 301 -19.30 26.55 -16.72
C SER A 301 -20.60 26.01 -16.10
N GLU A 302 -21.28 25.09 -16.79
CA GLU A 302 -22.49 24.40 -16.33
C GLU A 302 -22.18 22.97 -15.84
N PHE A 303 -20.89 22.65 -15.71
CA PHE A 303 -20.37 21.37 -15.26
C PHE A 303 -20.80 20.21 -16.18
N ASN A 304 -21.00 20.46 -17.48
CA ASN A 304 -21.16 19.41 -18.48
C ASN A 304 -19.79 18.99 -19.01
N ILE A 305 -19.65 17.70 -19.32
CA ILE A 305 -18.44 17.15 -19.94
C ILE A 305 -18.31 17.74 -21.35
N LYS A 306 -17.32 18.60 -21.56
CA LYS A 306 -17.01 19.23 -22.85
C LYS A 306 -16.17 18.29 -23.72
N GLY A 307 -15.22 17.59 -23.11
CA GLY A 307 -14.35 16.64 -23.81
C GLY A 307 -13.08 16.28 -23.03
N ARG A 308 -12.10 15.77 -23.78
CA ARG A 308 -10.72 15.49 -23.34
C ARG A 308 -9.77 16.56 -23.89
#